data_AF-A0A0H5QNG8-F1
#
_entry.id   AF-A0A0H5QNG8-F1
#
_cell.length_a   1.000
_cell.length_b   1.000
_cell.length_c   1.000
_cell.angle_alpha   90.00
_cell.angle_beta   90.00
_cell.angle_gamma   90.00
#
_symmetry.space_group_name_H-M   'P 1'
#
loop_
_entity.id
_entity.type
_entity.pdbx_description
1 polymer ?
#
loop_
_entity_poly.entity_id
_entity_poly.type
_entity_poly.pdbx_seq_one_letter_code
_entity_poly.pdbx_strand_id
1 'polypeptide(L)'
;MQNSFSGTAADIARSNYRQARITITQEVDGRITASLSAKRLDSSWSEFRVVDRWTVWSEDPLNSIDDVLLLLERTLQDRRPPLD
;
A
#
# COMPACT_ATOMS: atom_id res chain seq x y z
N MET A 1 25.21 7.80 -4.19
CA MET A 1 24.69 6.48 -4.60
C MET A 1 23.40 6.71 -5.37
N GLN A 2 23.41 6.51 -6.68
CA GLN A 2 22.22 6.58 -7.53
C GLN A 2 21.61 5.19 -7.59
N ASN A 3 20.35 5.05 -7.17
CA ASN A 3 19.60 3.81 -7.36
C ASN A 3 19.22 3.70 -8.84
N SER A 4 20.03 2.96 -9.59
CA SER A 4 19.77 2.64 -11.00
C SER A 4 18.57 1.68 -11.08
N PHE A 5 17.39 2.21 -11.39
CA PHE A 5 16.24 1.40 -11.79
C PHE A 5 16.53 0.78 -13.17
N SER A 6 16.98 -0.47 -13.19
CA SER A 6 17.21 -1.24 -14.43
C SER A 6 15.94 -1.93 -14.91
N GLY A 7 14.87 -1.17 -15.11
CA GLY A 7 13.71 -1.63 -15.87
C GLY A 7 13.60 -0.79 -17.13
N THR A 8 13.47 -1.40 -18.31
CA THR A 8 13.15 -0.61 -19.49
C THR A 8 11.78 0.04 -19.28
N ALA A 9 11.48 1.18 -19.92
CA ALA A 9 10.14 1.76 -19.86
C ALA A 9 9.05 0.75 -20.29
N ALA A 10 9.40 -0.24 -21.12
CA ALA A 10 8.56 -1.35 -21.52
C ALA A 10 8.30 -2.38 -20.39
N ASP A 11 9.25 -2.58 -19.48
CA ASP A 11 9.09 -3.44 -18.29
C ASP A 11 8.27 -2.74 -17.21
N ILE A 12 8.47 -1.42 -17.02
CA ILE A 12 7.64 -0.57 -16.16
C ILE A 12 6.19 -0.50 -16.70
N ALA A 13 6.02 -0.58 -18.02
CA ALA A 13 4.72 -0.54 -18.71
C ALA A 13 3.87 -1.83 -18.58
N ARG A 14 4.33 -2.86 -17.86
CA ARG A 14 3.55 -4.10 -17.63
C ARG A 14 2.84 -4.15 -16.28
N SER A 15 2.57 -3.02 -15.62
CA SER A 15 1.64 -3.03 -14.50
C SER A 15 0.26 -3.48 -14.99
N ASN A 16 -0.20 -4.64 -14.52
CA ASN A 16 -1.56 -5.12 -14.80
C ASN A 16 -2.65 -4.26 -14.12
N TYR A 17 -2.26 -3.31 -13.27
CA TYR A 17 -3.13 -2.49 -12.46
C TYR A 17 -3.09 -1.02 -12.89
N ARG A 18 -4.26 -0.43 -13.12
CA ARG A 18 -4.46 0.98 -13.47
C ARG A 18 -4.44 1.89 -12.25
N GLN A 19 -4.91 1.40 -11.11
CA GLN A 19 -5.05 2.19 -9.89
C GLN A 19 -5.06 1.27 -8.68
N ALA A 20 -4.41 1.72 -7.61
CA ALA A 20 -4.51 1.16 -6.28
C ALA A 20 -5.04 2.23 -5.32
N ARG A 21 -5.76 1.80 -4.29
CA ARG A 21 -6.18 2.64 -3.15
C ARG A 21 -5.85 1.89 -1.88
N ILE A 22 -5.17 2.58 -0.97
CA ILE A 22 -4.92 2.09 0.38
C ILE A 22 -5.81 2.90 1.31
N THR A 23 -6.60 2.21 2.12
CA THR A 23 -7.39 2.82 3.18
C THR A 23 -6.78 2.40 4.50
N ILE A 24 -6.47 3.37 5.36
CA ILE A 24 -6.02 3.15 6.74
C ILE A 24 -7.10 3.68 7.66
N THR A 25 -7.56 2.84 8.58
CA THR A 25 -8.61 3.16 9.54
C THR A 25 -8.06 2.93 10.94
N GLN A 26 -8.06 3.97 11.77
CA GLN A 26 -7.87 3.84 13.21
C GLN A 26 -9.25 3.69 13.86
N GLU A 27 -9.47 2.54 14.49
CA GLU A 27 -10.68 2.23 15.24
C GLU A 27 -10.65 2.90 16.62
N VAL A 28 -11.82 3.00 17.27
CA VAL A 28 -11.97 3.67 18.57
C VAL A 28 -11.17 3.00 19.70
N ASP A 29 -10.91 1.70 19.58
CA ASP A 29 -10.08 0.93 20.52
C ASP A 29 -8.57 1.07 20.27
N GLY A 30 -8.16 1.92 19.32
CA GLY A 30 -6.78 2.14 18.93
C GLY A 30 -6.25 1.12 17.92
N ARG A 31 -7.04 0.11 17.53
CA ARG A 31 -6.64 -0.84 16.49
C ARG A 31 -6.58 -0.14 15.15
N ILE A 32 -5.50 -0.36 14.40
CA ILE A 32 -5.39 0.18 13.04
C ILE A 32 -5.59 -0.96 12.04
N THR A 33 -6.47 -0.74 11.07
CA THR A 33 -6.64 -1.66 9.94
C THR A 33 -6.28 -0.96 8.65
N ALA A 34 -5.65 -1.69 7.74
CA ALA A 34 -5.34 -1.23 6.41
C ALA A 34 -5.91 -2.19 5.38
N SER A 35 -6.40 -1.63 4.27
CA SER A 35 -6.88 -2.40 3.13
C SER A 35 -6.31 -1.85 1.83
N LEU A 36 -6.00 -2.76 0.92
CA LEU A 36 -5.57 -2.46 -0.44
C LEU A 36 -6.66 -2.90 -1.40
N SER A 37 -7.20 -1.95 -2.15
CA SER A 37 -8.06 -2.22 -3.31
C SER A 37 -7.31 -1.86 -4.57
N ALA A 38 -7.34 -2.73 -5.58
CA ALA A 38 -6.66 -2.48 -6.84
C ALA A 38 -7.55 -2.79 -8.05
N LYS A 39 -7.44 -1.95 -9.07
CA LYS A 39 -8.18 -2.05 -10.32
C LYS A 39 -7.23 -2.44 -11.44
N ARG A 40 -7.57 -3.52 -12.15
CA ARG A 40 -6.84 -3.94 -13.36
C ARG A 40 -7.08 -3.00 -14.53
N LEU A 41 -6.19 -2.99 -15.51
CA LEU A 41 -6.27 -2.13 -16.71
C LEU A 41 -7.57 -2.31 -17.50
N ASP A 42 -8.08 -3.53 -17.56
CA ASP A 42 -9.23 -3.98 -18.35
C ASP A 42 -10.56 -3.94 -17.60
N SER A 43 -10.55 -3.55 -16.32
CA SER A 43 -11.70 -3.66 -15.44
C SER A 43 -12.36 -2.30 -15.22
N SER A 44 -13.67 -2.27 -14.92
CA SER A 44 -14.35 -1.09 -14.36
C SER A 44 -14.02 -0.93 -12.86
N TRP A 45 -14.21 0.27 -12.31
CA TRP A 45 -13.95 0.47 -10.87
C TRP A 45 -15.10 -0.12 -10.07
N SER A 46 -14.80 -1.03 -9.14
CA SER A 46 -15.73 -1.53 -8.13
C SER A 46 -15.03 -1.47 -6.79
N GLU A 47 -15.58 -0.67 -5.86
CA GLU A 47 -15.02 -0.43 -4.53
C GLU A 47 -14.96 -1.70 -3.66
N PHE A 48 -15.65 -2.76 -4.07
CA PHE A 48 -15.75 -4.02 -3.34
C PHE A 48 -14.60 -4.99 -3.58
N ARG A 49 -13.66 -4.70 -4.49
CA ARG A 49 -12.49 -5.57 -4.73
C ARG A 49 -11.31 -5.17 -3.84
N VAL A 50 -11.40 -5.57 -2.57
CA VAL A 50 -10.25 -5.58 -1.66
C VAL A 50 -9.35 -6.75 -2.08
N VAL A 51 -8.10 -6.43 -2.42
CA VAL A 51 -7.07 -7.40 -2.79
C VAL A 51 -6.39 -7.97 -1.56
N ASP A 52 -6.24 -7.13 -0.54
CA ASP A 52 -5.54 -7.49 0.68
C ASP A 52 -6.04 -6.62 1.85
N ARG A 53 -6.04 -7.19 3.06
CA ARG A 53 -6.45 -6.51 4.29
C ARG A 53 -5.62 -7.03 5.44
N TRP A 54 -5.19 -6.12 6.30
CA TRP A 54 -4.38 -6.48 7.46
C TRP A 54 -4.62 -5.52 8.64
N THR A 55 -4.26 -6.01 9.82
CA THR A 55 -4.16 -5.20 11.03
C THR A 55 -2.74 -4.69 11.14
N VAL A 56 -2.59 -3.41 11.45
CA VAL A 56 -1.29 -2.77 11.65
C VAL A 56 -1.20 -2.36 13.11
N TRP A 57 -0.02 -2.51 13.69
CA TRP A 57 0.29 -1.99 15.02
C TRP A 57 1.08 -0.69 14.86
N SER A 58 0.65 0.35 15.58
CA SER A 58 1.43 1.58 15.74
C SER A 58 1.84 1.70 17.19
N GLU A 59 3.10 2.03 17.43
CA GLU A 59 3.63 2.32 18.77
C GLU A 59 3.13 3.68 19.27
N ASP A 60 2.85 4.59 18.33
CA ASP A 60 2.43 5.97 18.58
C ASP A 60 1.01 6.23 18.03
N PRO A 61 0.23 7.16 18.63
CA PRO A 61 -1.05 7.59 18.07
C PRO A 61 -0.89 8.29 16.71
N LEU A 62 -1.82 8.05 15.79
CA LEU A 62 -1.85 8.72 14.48
C LEU A 62 -2.54 10.09 14.61
N ASN A 63 -1.77 11.12 14.91
CA ASN A 63 -2.30 12.47 15.16
C ASN A 63 -2.31 13.34 13.90
N SER A 64 -1.61 12.91 12.86
CA SER A 64 -1.42 13.64 11.61
C SER A 64 -1.38 12.72 10.40
N ILE A 65 -1.46 13.32 9.21
CA ILE A 65 -1.27 12.59 7.95
C ILE A 65 0.16 12.03 7.86
N ASP A 66 1.16 12.73 8.40
CA ASP A 66 2.55 12.27 8.38
C ASP A 66 2.73 10.98 9.19
N ASP A 67 2.04 10.85 10.33
CA ASP A 67 2.04 9.61 11.12
C ASP A 67 1.47 8.43 10.31
N VAL A 68 0.40 8.68 9.56
CA VAL A 68 -0.23 7.69 8.67
C VAL A 68 0.75 7.27 7.55
N LEU A 69 1.48 8.22 6.97
CA LEU A 69 2.46 7.95 5.92
C LEU A 69 3.65 7.14 6.45
N LEU A 70 4.16 7.48 7.64
CA LEU A 70 5.24 6.74 8.30
C LEU A 70 4.81 5.32 8.65
N LEU A 71 3.59 5.15 9.18
CA LEU A 71 3.05 3.82 9.46
C LEU A 71 2.94 2.98 8.19
N LEU A 72 2.45 3.58 7.11
CA LEU A 72 2.34 2.92 5.81
C LEU A 72 3.71 2.49 5.28
N GLU A 73 4.72 3.36 5.36
CA GLU A 73 6.08 3.05 4.92
C GLU A 73 6.63 1.84 5.68
N ARG A 74 6.59 1.85 7.02
CA ARG A 74 7.05 0.73 7.86
C ARG A 74 6.33 -0.57 7.51
N THR A 75 5.00 -0.50 7.40
CA THR A 75 4.15 -1.65 7.04
C THR A 75 4.53 -2.25 5.69
N LEU A 76 4.85 -1.41 4.70
CA LEU A 76 5.25 -1.87 3.37
C LEU A 76 6.69 -2.42 3.35
N GLN A 77 7.59 -1.86 4.18
CA GLN A 77 8.95 -2.36 4.34
C GLN A 77 8.94 -3.78 4.94
N ASP A 78 8.16 -4.01 6.00
CA ASP A 78 8.04 -5.33 6.65
C ASP A 78 7.48 -6.42 5.73
N ARG A 79 6.66 -6.03 4.76
CA ARG A 79 6.01 -6.94 3.81
C ARG A 79 6.80 -7.15 2.53
N ARG A 80 7.87 -6.39 2.30
CA ARG A 80 8.64 -6.50 1.07
C ARG A 80 9.34 -7.85 1.05
N PRO A 81 9.14 -8.70 0.03
CA PRO A 81 9.96 -9.89 -0.12
C PRO A 81 11.44 -9.47 -0.24
N PRO A 82 12.39 -10.31 0.21
CA PRO A 82 13.80 -10.05 -0.05
C PRO A 82 14.00 -9.81 -1.54
N LEU A 83 14.83 -8.81 -1.88
CA LEU A 83 15.22 -8.56 -3.25
C LEU A 83 16.21 -9.67 -3.63
N ASP A 84 15.77 -10.60 -4.48
CA ASP A 84 16.64 -11.58 -5.14
C ASP A 84 17.57 -10.89 -6.16
#